data_AF-A0A433PLZ9-F1
#
_entry.id   AF-A0A433PLZ9-F1
#
_cell.length_a   1.000
_cell.length_b   1.000
_cell.length_c   1.000
_cell.angle_alpha   90.00
_cell.angle_beta   90.00
_cell.angle_gamma   90.00
#
_symmetry.space_group_name_H-M   'P 1'
#
loop_
_entity.id
_entity.type
_entity.pdbx_description
1 polymer ?
#
loop_
_entity_poly.entity_id
_entity_poly.type
_entity_poly.pdbx_seq_one_letter_code
_entity_poly.pdbx_strand_id
1 'polypeptide(L)'
;MIQSHTIVESHLTRCDNLCRQWASLQTTTLTLFSSITNITTQRQETQTTIRSLANRPTNDMLSQLLSNGNLDRLLYKQTRAMEESIRQLHACMPKFRALVVDLDRLLAESTKHLSYTLTNPSSIDKPSATIVTVAAIDPADAHAFVSQIACMYARELAYKQTLLETLPAATTSVQTLEELGRRWTQQPNVDFEVEEEMSERVKLYKKIKEAAEKGK
;
A
#
# COMPACT_ATOMS: atom_id res chain seq x y z
N MET A 1 -10.88 32.57 -11.82
CA MET A 1 -9.47 32.16 -11.61
C MET A 1 -9.25 31.38 -10.30
N ILE A 2 -9.59 31.92 -9.12
CA ILE A 2 -9.24 31.29 -7.82
C ILE A 2 -9.92 29.91 -7.61
N GLN A 3 -11.17 29.73 -8.03
CA GLN A 3 -11.93 28.50 -7.76
C GLN A 3 -11.39 27.27 -8.53
N SER A 4 -11.05 27.39 -9.81
CA SER A 4 -10.60 26.23 -10.62
C SER A 4 -9.24 25.69 -10.13
N HIS A 5 -8.28 26.59 -9.87
CA HIS A 5 -6.97 26.18 -9.34
C HIS A 5 -7.05 25.59 -7.92
N THR A 6 -7.96 26.11 -7.09
CA THR A 6 -8.23 25.52 -5.75
C THR A 6 -8.78 24.10 -5.87
N ILE A 7 -9.64 23.83 -6.86
CA ILE A 7 -10.18 22.48 -7.11
C ILE A 7 -9.07 21.53 -7.59
N VAL A 8 -8.23 21.95 -8.55
CA VAL A 8 -7.08 21.16 -9.01
C VAL A 8 -6.13 20.83 -7.86
N GLU A 9 -5.75 21.83 -7.07
CA GLU A 9 -4.89 21.66 -5.89
C GLU A 9 -5.50 20.65 -4.90
N SER A 10 -6.81 20.77 -4.65
CA SER A 10 -7.55 19.87 -3.76
C SER A 10 -7.54 18.43 -4.27
N HIS A 11 -7.79 18.22 -5.56
CA HIS A 11 -7.79 16.89 -6.17
C HIS A 11 -6.42 16.23 -6.05
N LEU A 12 -5.35 16.93 -6.44
CA LEU A 12 -4.00 16.36 -6.41
C LEU A 12 -3.48 16.17 -4.98
N THR A 13 -3.82 17.07 -4.06
CA THR A 13 -3.52 16.87 -2.63
C THR A 13 -4.24 15.64 -2.07
N ARG A 14 -5.51 15.43 -2.43
CA ARG A 14 -6.25 14.23 -2.03
C ARG A 14 -5.65 12.96 -2.65
N CYS A 15 -5.22 13.03 -3.91
CA CYS A 15 -4.54 11.93 -4.58
C CYS A 15 -3.23 11.54 -3.87
N ASP A 16 -2.34 12.51 -3.60
CA ASP A 16 -1.10 12.31 -2.83
C ASP A 16 -1.36 11.67 -1.45
N ASN A 17 -2.41 12.13 -0.75
CA ASN A 17 -2.80 11.56 0.53
C ASN A 17 -3.28 10.11 0.44
N LEU A 18 -3.95 9.71 -0.65
CA LEU A 18 -4.38 8.33 -0.88
C LEU A 18 -3.18 7.43 -1.17
N CYS A 19 -2.21 7.90 -1.97
CA CYS A 19 -0.94 7.18 -2.21
C CYS A 19 -0.17 6.94 -0.90
N ARG A 20 -0.07 7.95 -0.03
CA ARG A 20 0.58 7.78 1.29
C ARG A 20 -0.12 6.79 2.19
N GLN A 21 -1.45 6.77 2.18
CA GLN A 21 -2.22 5.78 2.94
C GLN A 21 -1.98 4.37 2.40
N TRP A 22 -1.90 4.22 1.08
CA TRP A 22 -1.50 2.96 0.46
C TRP A 22 -0.11 2.52 0.93
N ALA A 23 0.88 3.40 0.87
CA ALA A 23 2.24 3.13 1.31
C ALA A 23 2.28 2.69 2.79
N SER A 24 1.49 3.33 3.66
CA SER A 24 1.37 2.95 5.07
C SER A 24 0.79 1.54 5.26
N LEU A 25 -0.26 1.19 4.51
CA LEU A 25 -0.81 -0.17 4.51
C LEU A 25 0.20 -1.19 3.96
N GLN A 26 0.95 -0.82 2.92
CA GLN A 26 2.01 -1.64 2.35
C GLN A 26 3.07 -1.96 3.42
N THR A 27 3.61 -0.96 4.13
CA THR A 27 4.57 -1.18 5.24
C THR A 27 3.99 -2.08 6.34
N THR A 28 2.72 -1.88 6.70
CA THR A 28 2.04 -2.72 7.70
C THR A 28 1.97 -4.17 7.25
N THR A 29 1.53 -4.41 6.02
CA THR A 29 1.42 -5.77 5.47
C THR A 29 2.77 -6.45 5.27
N LEU A 30 3.83 -5.71 4.93
CA LEU A 30 5.20 -6.25 4.88
C LEU A 30 5.69 -6.70 6.25
N THR A 31 5.38 -5.95 7.31
CA THR A 31 5.70 -6.35 8.68
C THR A 31 4.98 -7.65 9.08
N LEU A 32 3.74 -7.83 8.62
CA LEU A 32 2.98 -9.07 8.82
C LEU A 32 3.61 -10.23 8.04
N PHE A 33 4.02 -10.03 6.77
CA PHE A 33 4.74 -11.05 6.01
C PHE A 33 6.02 -11.49 6.72
N SER A 34 6.87 -10.56 7.16
CA SER A 34 8.08 -10.89 7.93
C SER A 34 7.75 -11.66 9.20
N SER A 35 6.67 -11.31 9.90
CA SER A 35 6.22 -12.03 11.10
C SER A 35 5.80 -13.46 10.78
N ILE A 36 5.01 -13.67 9.72
CA ILE A 36 4.57 -15.01 9.27
C ILE A 36 5.80 -15.84 8.85
N THR A 37 6.76 -15.26 8.13
CA THR A 37 7.99 -15.94 7.72
C THR A 37 8.79 -16.37 8.93
N ASN A 38 9.04 -15.47 9.88
CA ASN A 38 9.77 -15.79 11.11
C ASN A 38 9.10 -16.90 11.93
N ILE A 39 7.79 -16.85 12.10
CA ILE A 39 7.04 -17.88 12.83
C ILE A 39 7.10 -19.23 12.09
N THR A 40 7.00 -19.22 10.76
CA THR A 40 7.13 -20.43 9.94
C THR A 40 8.50 -21.07 10.10
N THR A 41 9.58 -20.27 10.07
CA THR A 41 10.96 -20.73 10.28
C THR A 41 11.12 -21.36 11.68
N GLN A 42 10.70 -20.65 12.73
CA GLN A 42 10.76 -21.15 14.11
C GLN A 42 9.97 -22.45 14.29
N ARG A 43 8.83 -22.58 13.61
CA ARG A 43 8.00 -23.79 13.64
C ARG A 43 8.70 -24.97 12.97
N GLN A 44 9.36 -24.76 11.84
CA GLN A 44 10.16 -25.80 11.17
C GLN A 44 11.35 -26.26 12.02
N GLU A 45 12.03 -25.34 12.69
CA GLU A 45 13.10 -25.65 13.65
C GLU A 45 12.59 -26.44 14.85
N THR A 46 11.44 -26.04 15.39
CA THR A 46 10.77 -26.74 16.51
C THR A 46 10.39 -28.17 16.10
N GLN A 47 9.82 -28.35 14.91
CA GLN A 47 9.50 -29.67 14.37
C GLN A 47 10.73 -30.53 14.14
N THR A 48 11.83 -29.94 13.63
CA THR A 48 13.10 -30.64 13.45
C THR A 48 13.68 -31.10 14.79
N THR A 49 13.58 -30.27 15.82
CA THR A 49 13.99 -30.60 17.19
C THR A 49 13.13 -31.72 17.78
N ILE A 50 11.81 -31.70 17.59
CA ILE A 50 10.92 -32.80 18.04
C ILE A 50 11.32 -34.11 17.36
N ARG A 51 11.55 -34.09 16.05
CA ARG A 51 11.96 -35.30 15.29
C ARG A 51 13.32 -35.83 15.73
N SER A 52 14.28 -34.94 16.03
CA SER A 52 15.61 -35.36 16.48
C SER A 52 15.57 -35.97 17.88
N LEU A 53 14.72 -35.45 18.78
CA LEU A 53 14.50 -36.02 20.12
C LEU A 53 13.80 -37.38 20.06
N ALA A 54 12.84 -37.57 19.15
CA ALA A 54 12.16 -38.86 18.97
C ALA A 54 13.12 -40.00 18.58
N ASN A 55 14.26 -39.67 17.96
CA ASN A 55 15.29 -40.62 17.55
C ASN A 55 16.41 -40.81 18.60
N ARG A 56 16.38 -40.12 19.75
CA ARG A 56 17.39 -40.24 20.81
C ARG A 56 17.03 -41.33 21.84
N PRO A 57 18.02 -41.99 22.46
CA PRO A 57 17.79 -42.90 23.58
C PRO A 57 17.08 -42.18 24.74
N THR A 58 16.03 -42.81 25.28
CA THR A 58 15.07 -42.27 26.27
C THR A 58 15.64 -41.85 27.64
N ASN A 59 16.94 -42.04 27.89
CA ASN A 59 17.59 -41.78 29.18
C ASN A 59 18.23 -40.39 29.30
N ASP A 60 18.07 -39.50 28.32
CA ASP A 60 18.62 -38.15 28.36
C ASP A 60 17.69 -37.21 29.16
N MET A 61 18.19 -36.57 30.22
CA MET A 61 17.45 -35.63 31.07
C MET A 61 16.84 -34.47 30.26
N LEU A 62 17.51 -34.08 29.17
CA LEU A 62 17.02 -33.11 28.19
C LEU A 62 15.78 -33.61 27.44
N SER A 63 15.74 -34.90 27.11
CA SER A 63 14.57 -35.52 26.47
C SER A 63 13.38 -35.50 27.42
N GLN A 64 13.56 -35.76 28.73
CA GLN A 64 12.48 -35.69 29.72
C GLN A 64 11.96 -34.26 29.97
N LEU A 65 12.85 -33.25 29.98
CA LEU A 65 12.46 -31.85 30.16
C LEU A 65 11.66 -31.30 28.96
N LEU A 66 12.00 -31.74 27.75
CA LEU A 66 11.37 -31.30 26.51
C LEU A 66 10.14 -32.15 26.11
N SER A 67 10.05 -33.42 26.55
CA SER A 67 8.97 -34.36 26.22
C SER A 67 7.68 -34.18 27.02
N ASN A 68 7.66 -33.35 28.08
CA ASN A 68 6.47 -33.08 28.90
C ASN A 68 5.42 -32.19 28.19
N GLY A 69 5.15 -32.42 26.90
CA GLY A 69 4.18 -31.67 26.09
C GLY A 69 4.55 -30.20 25.85
N ASN A 70 5.73 -29.77 26.29
CA ASN A 70 6.20 -28.39 26.17
C ASN A 70 6.40 -27.98 24.71
N LEU A 71 6.96 -28.89 23.90
CA LEU A 71 7.17 -28.66 22.47
C LEU A 71 5.86 -28.63 21.68
N ASP A 72 4.90 -29.49 22.00
CA ASP A 72 3.57 -29.46 21.38
C ASP A 72 2.81 -28.19 21.74
N ARG A 73 2.90 -27.75 23.00
CA ARG A 73 2.33 -26.47 23.45
C ARG A 73 3.00 -25.28 22.75
N LEU A 74 4.32 -25.34 22.52
CA LEU A 74 5.04 -24.32 21.76
C LEU A 74 4.59 -24.29 20.30
N LEU A 75 4.51 -25.44 19.63
CA LEU A 75 4.00 -25.55 18.26
C LEU A 75 2.58 -25.01 18.13
N TYR A 76 1.72 -25.32 19.10
CA TYR A 76 0.36 -24.78 19.15
C TYR A 76 0.36 -23.26 19.26
N LYS A 77 1.17 -22.68 20.16
CA LYS A 77 1.30 -21.21 20.31
C LYS A 77 1.83 -20.55 19.03
N GLN A 78 2.85 -21.13 18.41
CA GLN A 78 3.41 -20.65 17.13
C GLN A 78 2.33 -20.70 16.03
N THR A 79 1.58 -21.80 15.93
CA THR A 79 0.49 -21.94 14.95
C THR A 79 -0.59 -20.87 15.16
N ARG A 80 -1.01 -20.64 16.41
CA ARG A 80 -1.97 -19.57 16.75
C ARG A 80 -1.47 -18.17 16.41
N ALA A 81 -0.19 -17.88 16.69
CA ALA A 81 0.41 -16.59 16.35
C ALA A 81 0.47 -16.39 14.82
N MET A 82 0.80 -17.44 14.07
CA MET A 82 0.79 -17.40 12.60
C MET A 82 -0.62 -17.15 12.04
N GLU A 83 -1.62 -17.89 12.53
CA GLU A 83 -3.04 -17.70 12.17
C GLU A 83 -3.53 -16.27 12.45
N GLU A 84 -3.09 -15.69 13.57
CA GLU A 84 -3.39 -14.30 13.94
C GLU A 84 -2.79 -13.32 12.92
N SER A 85 -1.49 -13.45 12.60
CA SER A 85 -0.84 -12.59 11.60
C SER A 85 -1.49 -12.70 10.22
N ILE A 86 -1.89 -13.90 9.81
CA ILE A 86 -2.63 -14.13 8.56
C ILE A 86 -3.99 -13.43 8.60
N ARG A 87 -4.73 -13.52 9.72
CA ARG A 87 -6.02 -12.84 9.88
C ARG A 87 -5.87 -11.33 9.79
N GLN A 88 -4.82 -10.77 10.40
CA GLN A 88 -4.52 -9.34 10.30
C GLN A 88 -4.16 -8.92 8.87
N LEU A 89 -3.45 -9.77 8.12
CA LEU A 89 -3.14 -9.53 6.72
C LEU A 89 -4.42 -9.48 5.87
N HIS A 90 -5.33 -10.45 6.05
CA HIS A 90 -6.64 -10.41 5.39
C HIS A 90 -7.47 -9.18 5.79
N ALA A 91 -7.40 -8.75 7.05
CA ALA A 91 -8.10 -7.56 7.55
C ALA A 91 -7.57 -6.24 6.94
N CYS A 92 -6.37 -6.23 6.35
CA CYS A 92 -5.88 -5.08 5.59
C CYS A 92 -6.50 -4.98 4.17
N MET A 93 -7.00 -6.07 3.58
CA MET A 93 -7.54 -6.04 2.21
C MET A 93 -8.76 -5.14 2.02
N PRO A 94 -9.74 -5.11 2.94
CA PRO A 94 -10.83 -4.13 2.87
C PRO A 94 -10.34 -2.68 2.88
N LYS A 95 -9.21 -2.40 3.57
CA LYS A 95 -8.63 -1.05 3.62
C LYS A 95 -8.02 -0.65 2.29
N PHE A 96 -7.25 -1.54 1.65
CA PHE A 96 -6.77 -1.30 0.28
C PHE A 96 -7.92 -1.09 -0.71
N ARG A 97 -8.99 -1.90 -0.60
CA ARG A 97 -10.19 -1.74 -1.44
C ARG A 97 -10.86 -0.38 -1.25
N ALA A 98 -10.99 0.07 0.00
CA ALA A 98 -11.55 1.40 0.29
C ALA A 98 -10.73 2.52 -0.35
N LEU A 99 -9.39 2.44 -0.33
CA LEU A 99 -8.53 3.42 -1.00
C LEU A 99 -8.74 3.47 -2.52
N VAL A 100 -8.88 2.32 -3.18
CA VAL A 100 -9.16 2.26 -4.62
C VAL A 100 -10.53 2.84 -4.94
N VAL A 101 -11.55 2.54 -4.13
CA VAL A 101 -12.88 3.15 -4.28
C VAL A 101 -12.83 4.68 -4.12
N ASP A 102 -12.02 5.18 -3.18
CA ASP A 102 -11.82 6.62 -3.00
C ASP A 102 -11.05 7.27 -4.16
N LEU A 103 -10.09 6.57 -4.77
CA LEU A 103 -9.41 6.99 -5.99
C LEU A 103 -10.37 7.05 -7.18
N ASP A 104 -11.24 6.04 -7.35
CA ASP A 104 -12.26 6.03 -8.41
C ASP A 104 -13.26 7.18 -8.24
N ARG A 105 -13.68 7.46 -7.00
CA ARG A 105 -14.52 8.61 -6.69
C ARG A 105 -13.82 9.92 -7.04
N LEU A 106 -12.55 10.07 -6.68
CA LEU A 106 -11.75 11.24 -7.02
C LEU A 106 -11.60 11.39 -8.55
N LEU A 107 -11.43 10.30 -9.28
CA LEU A 107 -11.39 10.30 -10.74
C LEU A 107 -12.72 10.78 -11.34
N ALA A 108 -13.86 10.33 -10.82
CA ALA A 108 -15.17 10.80 -11.28
C ALA A 108 -15.36 12.31 -11.02
N GLU A 109 -14.96 12.79 -9.84
CA GLU A 109 -14.97 14.21 -9.47
C GLU A 109 -14.06 15.04 -10.40
N SER A 110 -12.84 14.56 -10.66
CA SER A 110 -11.88 15.17 -11.58
C SER A 110 -12.39 15.21 -13.02
N THR A 111 -13.01 14.12 -13.50
CA THR A 111 -13.59 14.04 -14.86
C THR A 111 -14.72 15.05 -15.05
N LYS A 112 -15.58 15.21 -14.03
CA LYS A 112 -16.65 16.21 -14.04
C LYS A 112 -16.07 17.63 -14.11
N HIS A 113 -15.01 17.91 -13.35
CA HIS A 113 -14.35 19.22 -13.34
C HIS A 113 -13.67 19.53 -14.69
N LEU A 114 -12.98 18.57 -15.29
CA LEU A 114 -12.41 18.71 -16.63
C LEU A 114 -13.50 19.01 -17.68
N SER A 115 -14.59 18.22 -17.66
CA SER A 115 -15.72 18.41 -18.59
C SER A 115 -16.36 19.80 -18.47
N TYR A 116 -16.51 20.29 -17.25
CA TYR A 116 -17.02 21.65 -16.99
C TYR A 116 -16.06 22.73 -17.55
N THR A 117 -14.75 22.53 -17.37
CA THR A 117 -13.73 23.47 -17.84
C THR A 117 -13.68 23.53 -19.37
N LEU A 118 -13.82 22.38 -20.05
CA LEU A 118 -13.84 22.28 -21.51
C LEU A 118 -15.12 22.88 -22.13
N THR A 119 -16.26 22.75 -21.47
CA THR A 119 -17.55 23.23 -21.98
C THR A 119 -17.82 24.71 -21.71
N ASN A 120 -17.16 25.30 -20.71
CA ASN A 120 -17.31 26.72 -20.34
C ASN A 120 -15.97 27.50 -20.38
N PRO A 121 -15.30 27.59 -21.54
CA PRO A 121 -14.01 28.29 -21.65
C PRO A 121 -14.13 29.80 -21.36
N SER A 122 -15.32 30.39 -21.55
CA SER A 122 -15.62 31.80 -21.29
C SER A 122 -15.60 32.20 -19.81
N SER A 123 -15.61 31.23 -18.90
CA SER A 123 -15.45 31.46 -17.44
C SER A 123 -13.97 31.49 -17.00
N ILE A 124 -13.06 31.23 -17.95
CA ILE A 124 -11.62 31.42 -17.80
C ILE A 124 -11.31 32.85 -18.25
N ASP A 125 -11.61 33.81 -17.37
CA ASP A 125 -11.15 35.19 -17.54
C ASP A 125 -9.65 35.18 -17.85
N LYS A 126 -9.25 35.90 -18.92
CA LYS A 126 -7.86 36.00 -19.38
C LYS A 126 -6.94 36.25 -18.18
N PRO A 127 -5.96 35.37 -17.92
CA PRO A 127 -5.11 35.53 -16.76
C PRO A 127 -4.26 36.80 -16.92
N SER A 128 -4.43 37.74 -16.00
CA SER A 128 -3.39 38.74 -15.73
C SER A 128 -2.17 37.96 -15.29
N ALA A 129 -1.15 37.86 -16.15
CA ALA A 129 0.02 36.99 -15.99
C ALA A 129 0.70 37.20 -14.63
N THR A 130 0.29 36.41 -13.64
CA THR A 130 0.87 36.35 -12.30
C THR A 130 1.68 35.08 -12.19
N ILE A 131 2.80 35.09 -11.46
CA ILE A 131 3.69 33.95 -11.26
C ILE A 131 2.92 32.69 -10.80
N VAL A 132 1.89 32.87 -9.96
CA VAL A 132 0.98 31.80 -9.49
C VAL A 132 0.23 31.11 -10.62
N THR A 133 -0.10 31.84 -11.70
CA THR A 133 -0.80 31.29 -12.86
C THR A 133 0.11 30.44 -13.73
N VAL A 134 1.37 30.87 -13.87
CA VAL A 134 2.39 30.15 -14.65
C VAL A 134 2.75 28.83 -13.97
N ALA A 135 2.69 28.79 -12.64
CA ALA A 135 2.92 27.59 -11.85
C ALA A 135 1.66 26.72 -11.66
N ALA A 136 0.50 27.17 -12.12
CA ALA A 136 -0.74 26.45 -11.89
C ALA A 136 -0.78 25.17 -12.75
N ILE A 137 -1.16 24.07 -12.13
CA ILE A 137 -1.33 22.79 -12.82
C ILE A 137 -2.61 22.87 -13.65
N ASP A 138 -2.53 22.49 -14.92
CA ASP A 138 -3.67 22.47 -15.81
C ASP A 138 -4.70 21.42 -15.36
N PRO A 139 -6.01 21.70 -15.42
CA PRO A 139 -7.05 20.71 -15.08
C PRO A 139 -6.95 19.40 -15.87
N ALA A 140 -6.48 19.44 -17.13
CA ALA A 140 -6.26 18.25 -17.94
C ALA A 140 -5.08 17.42 -17.43
N ASP A 141 -3.96 18.06 -17.08
CA ASP A 141 -2.80 17.39 -16.48
C ASP A 141 -3.17 16.76 -15.13
N ALA A 142 -3.93 17.50 -14.31
CA ALA A 142 -4.40 17.00 -13.03
C ALA A 142 -5.32 15.79 -13.17
N HIS A 143 -6.22 15.82 -14.16
CA HIS A 143 -7.07 14.68 -14.50
C HIS A 143 -6.24 13.48 -14.97
N ALA A 144 -5.25 13.69 -15.84
CA ALA A 144 -4.37 12.64 -16.34
C ALA A 144 -3.63 11.93 -15.19
N PHE A 145 -3.07 12.69 -14.24
CA PHE A 145 -2.45 12.12 -13.04
C PHE A 145 -3.41 11.27 -12.22
N VAL A 146 -4.57 11.82 -11.86
CA VAL A 146 -5.58 11.10 -11.06
C VAL A 146 -6.03 9.82 -11.78
N SER A 147 -6.24 9.90 -13.09
CA SER A 147 -6.64 8.76 -13.92
C SER A 147 -5.58 7.67 -13.94
N GLN A 148 -4.31 8.04 -14.13
CA GLN A 148 -3.21 7.08 -14.18
C GLN A 148 -3.03 6.41 -12.81
N ILE A 149 -3.01 7.20 -11.73
CA ILE A 149 -2.87 6.70 -10.35
C ILE A 149 -4.02 5.76 -9.99
N ALA A 150 -5.28 6.15 -10.24
CA ALA A 150 -6.43 5.28 -9.98
C ALA A 150 -6.31 3.93 -10.71
N CYS A 151 -5.92 3.96 -11.99
CA CYS A 151 -5.73 2.76 -12.80
C CYS A 151 -4.62 1.84 -12.26
N MET A 152 -3.46 2.40 -11.90
CA MET A 152 -2.32 1.65 -11.35
C MET A 152 -2.66 0.96 -10.03
N TYR A 153 -3.27 1.70 -9.10
CA TYR A 153 -3.66 1.15 -7.80
C TYR A 153 -4.80 0.14 -7.88
N ALA A 154 -5.74 0.29 -8.83
CA ALA A 154 -6.76 -0.73 -9.07
C ALA A 154 -6.15 -2.05 -9.58
N ARG A 155 -5.20 -1.97 -10.52
CA ARG A 155 -4.46 -3.16 -11.01
C ARG A 155 -3.64 -3.80 -9.90
N GLU A 156 -2.95 -2.98 -9.10
CA GLU A 156 -2.16 -3.48 -7.99
C GLU A 156 -3.03 -4.15 -6.90
N LEU A 157 -4.22 -3.62 -6.62
CA LEU A 157 -5.17 -4.26 -5.72
C LEU A 157 -5.58 -5.64 -6.22
N ALA A 158 -5.92 -5.76 -7.51
CA ALA A 158 -6.27 -7.05 -8.11
C ALA A 158 -5.10 -8.04 -8.02
N TYR A 159 -3.89 -7.59 -8.31
CA TYR A 159 -2.67 -8.40 -8.16
C TYR A 159 -2.47 -8.89 -6.72
N LYS A 160 -2.60 -7.98 -5.73
CA LYS A 160 -2.50 -8.33 -4.30
C LYS A 160 -3.57 -9.32 -3.85
N GLN A 161 -4.80 -9.21 -4.36
CA GLN A 161 -5.87 -10.18 -4.07
C GLN A 161 -5.47 -11.58 -4.56
N THR A 162 -5.00 -11.69 -5.81
CA THR A 162 -4.53 -12.96 -6.37
C THR A 162 -3.34 -13.53 -5.58
N LEU A 163 -2.40 -12.69 -5.16
CA LEU A 163 -1.29 -13.15 -4.30
C LEU A 163 -1.81 -13.72 -2.98
N LEU A 164 -2.77 -13.05 -2.34
CA LEU A 164 -3.30 -13.47 -1.05
C LEU A 164 -4.07 -14.80 -1.13
N GLU A 165 -4.72 -15.09 -2.26
CA GLU A 165 -5.36 -16.39 -2.51
C GLU A 165 -4.36 -17.56 -2.51
N THR A 166 -3.08 -17.30 -2.84
CA THR A 166 -2.02 -18.32 -2.80
C THR A 166 -1.39 -18.51 -1.42
N LEU A 167 -1.70 -17.63 -0.46
CA LEU A 167 -1.10 -17.65 0.88
C LEU A 167 -1.24 -18.99 1.61
N PRO A 168 -2.42 -19.67 1.62
CA PRO A 168 -2.56 -20.94 2.32
C PRO A 168 -1.55 -22.00 1.84
N ALA A 169 -1.32 -22.08 0.53
CA ALA A 169 -0.32 -22.99 -0.04
C ALA A 169 1.10 -22.55 0.30
N ALA A 170 1.37 -21.24 0.28
CA ALA A 170 2.69 -20.68 0.58
C ALA A 170 3.14 -20.90 2.04
N THR A 171 2.23 -21.02 3.01
CA THR A 171 2.58 -21.29 4.42
C THR A 171 3.19 -22.67 4.68
N THR A 172 3.21 -23.55 3.68
CA THR A 172 3.81 -24.88 3.79
C THR A 172 5.34 -24.88 3.70
N SER A 173 5.93 -23.84 3.09
CA SER A 173 7.37 -23.70 2.90
C SER A 173 7.83 -22.26 3.13
N VAL A 174 8.93 -22.08 3.86
CA VAL A 174 9.55 -20.77 4.08
C VAL A 174 9.91 -20.11 2.76
N GLN A 175 10.48 -20.87 1.81
CA GLN A 175 10.89 -20.34 0.52
C GLN A 175 9.71 -19.80 -0.30
N THR A 176 8.56 -20.50 -0.29
CA THR A 176 7.36 -20.03 -1.00
C THR A 176 6.76 -18.80 -0.36
N LEU A 177 6.85 -18.69 0.97
CA LEU A 177 6.36 -17.54 1.71
C LEU A 177 7.27 -16.31 1.53
N GLU A 178 8.59 -16.51 1.51
CA GLU A 178 9.56 -15.46 1.19
C GLU A 178 9.36 -14.94 -0.23
N GLU A 179 9.14 -15.84 -1.20
CA GLU A 179 8.84 -15.46 -2.58
C GLU A 179 7.52 -14.68 -2.68
N LEU A 180 6.48 -15.10 -1.93
CA LEU A 180 5.23 -14.35 -1.85
C LEU A 180 5.43 -12.95 -1.27
N GLY A 181 6.19 -12.82 -0.18
CA GLY A 181 6.53 -11.53 0.44
C GLY A 181 7.36 -10.64 -0.50
N ARG A 182 8.30 -11.22 -1.24
CA ARG A 182 9.12 -10.53 -2.25
C ARG A 182 8.22 -9.96 -3.36
N ARG A 183 7.33 -10.79 -3.92
CA ARG A 183 6.35 -10.38 -4.94
C ARG A 183 5.39 -9.32 -4.43
N TRP A 184 4.98 -9.39 -3.16
CA TRP A 184 4.15 -8.39 -2.52
C TRP A 184 4.84 -7.03 -2.39
N THR A 185 6.16 -7.03 -2.16
CA THR A 185 6.99 -5.84 -2.01
C THR A 185 7.16 -5.07 -3.33
N GLN A 186 7.26 -5.79 -4.45
CA GLN A 186 7.61 -5.21 -5.74
C GLN A 186 6.59 -4.22 -6.30
N GLN A 187 5.31 -4.36 -5.95
CA GLN A 187 4.22 -3.50 -6.45
C GLN A 187 4.30 -3.23 -7.96
N PRO A 188 4.34 -4.29 -8.80
CA PRO A 188 4.74 -4.17 -10.21
C PRO A 188 3.81 -3.32 -11.07
N ASN A 189 2.61 -3.02 -10.59
CA ASN A 189 1.63 -2.20 -11.33
C ASN A 189 1.64 -0.72 -10.90
N VAL A 190 2.46 -0.35 -9.91
CA VAL A 190 2.59 1.03 -9.43
C VAL A 190 3.82 1.66 -10.07
N ASP A 191 3.59 2.70 -10.86
CA ASP A 191 4.65 3.56 -11.37
C ASP A 191 4.94 4.67 -10.35
N PHE A 192 6.03 4.50 -9.60
CA PHE A 192 6.43 5.48 -8.58
C PHE A 192 6.95 6.78 -9.18
N GLU A 193 7.42 6.79 -10.43
CA GLU A 193 7.88 8.01 -11.10
C GLU A 193 6.70 8.97 -11.31
N VAL A 194 5.55 8.44 -11.71
CA VAL A 194 4.30 9.21 -11.87
C VAL A 194 3.80 9.78 -10.54
N GLU A 195 3.87 8.98 -9.46
CA GLU A 195 3.50 9.43 -8.13
C GLU A 195 4.42 10.56 -7.64
N GLU A 196 5.73 10.40 -7.84
CA GLU A 196 6.73 11.39 -7.47
C GLU A 196 6.54 12.70 -8.25
N GLU A 197 6.39 12.62 -9.57
CA GLU A 197 6.16 13.79 -10.44
C GLU A 197 4.90 14.57 -10.02
N MET A 198 3.80 13.88 -9.73
CA MET A 198 2.59 14.50 -9.21
C MET A 198 2.86 15.20 -7.87
N SER A 199 3.50 14.50 -6.92
CA SER A 199 3.80 15.03 -5.59
C SER A 199 4.69 16.28 -5.66
N GLU A 200 5.70 16.26 -6.53
CA GLU A 200 6.60 17.39 -6.79
C GLU A 200 5.84 18.60 -7.36
N ARG A 201 4.97 18.38 -8.35
CA ARG A 201 4.14 19.45 -8.92
C ARG A 201 3.25 20.10 -7.86
N VAL A 202 2.63 19.31 -6.99
CA VAL A 202 1.83 19.82 -5.86
C VAL A 202 2.69 20.64 -4.89
N LYS A 203 3.88 20.14 -4.52
CA LYS A 203 4.80 20.86 -3.63
C LYS A 203 5.27 22.18 -4.24
N LEU A 204 5.62 22.17 -5.52
CA LEU A 204 6.06 23.37 -6.26
C LEU A 204 4.96 24.43 -6.30
N TYR A 205 3.74 24.02 -6.65
CA TYR A 205 2.58 24.92 -6.67
C TYR A 205 2.35 25.58 -5.30
N LYS A 206 2.35 24.79 -4.22
CA LYS A 206 2.17 25.30 -2.85
C LYS A 206 3.25 26.30 -2.46
N LYS A 207 4.52 26.00 -2.74
CA LYS A 207 5.64 26.92 -2.48
C LYS A 207 5.50 28.25 -3.22
N ILE A 208 5.12 28.21 -4.49
CA ILE A 208 4.96 29.42 -5.31
C ILE A 208 3.77 30.26 -4.84
N LYS A 209 2.66 29.61 -4.49
CA LYS A 209 1.48 30.25 -3.90
C LYS A 209 1.83 30.98 -2.59
N GLU A 210 2.50 30.30 -1.66
CA GLU A 210 2.95 30.90 -0.40
C GLU A 210 3.91 32.08 -0.61
N ALA A 211 4.86 31.97 -1.54
CA ALA A 211 5.80 33.04 -1.84
C ALA A 211 5.10 34.28 -2.43
N ALA A 212 4.10 34.07 -3.29
CA ALA A 212 3.30 35.15 -3.86
C ALA A 212 2.37 35.82 -2.83
N GLU A 213 1.94 35.08 -1.81
CA GLU A 213 1.14 35.62 -0.69
C GLU A 213 1.99 36.42 0.31
N LYS A 214 3.23 35.96 0.59
CA LYS A 214 4.18 36.65 1.50
C LYS A 214 4.87 37.86 0.88
N GLY A 215 4.91 37.95 -0.45
CA GLY A 215 5.48 39.09 -1.18
C GLY A 215 4.53 40.26 -1.41
N LYS A 216 3.32 40.21 -0.84
CA LYS A 216 2.35 41.32 -0.77
C LYS A 216 2.40 41.95 0.63
#